data_AF-A0A2S2Q396-F1
#
_entry.id   AF-A0A2S2Q396-F1
#
_cell.length_a   1.000
_cell.length_b   1.000
_cell.length_c   1.000
_cell.angle_alpha   90.00
_cell.angle_beta   90.00
_cell.angle_gamma   90.00
#
_symmetry.space_group_name_H-M   'P 1'
#
loop_
_entity.id
_entity.type
_entity.pdbx_description
1 polymer ?
#
loop_
_entity_poly.entity_id
_entity_poly.type
_entity_poly.pdbx_seq_one_letter_code
_entity_poly.pdbx_strand_id
1 'polypeptide(L)'
;MESSIPIEIHAQKLSEWLMSRKHCKKDWHTHIQPIREKINAAIQDMPENKEIVQLLSGTYINYFYCKRIIEILKETEADTKNLFGSYGSQRMKDWLEIEKLYLKDNVYLAEACDLLVQNIKYHIPVIKKQITKAQSGQTDCDKKIEDYTKSIQTCKKDLETLRKQFSIAEDNYSFKRTLIERLSELQKVYEDVMCHVKNLKKSYIYFSSFVSKVQGTDINLIVLQYLLNNGNTTYYEYLYGEKPSKIEEAVITVEENIKDTSADEEIDWGNLDDPSEDIDYGISLEESGIVVESPQVDGSVAKGNEALSILDNYQTRNDFINDILELESFLNMRLLELSNDTNSLLSVQSGGEINESKPELVSMLDIIKLIKQKLNDPVVKHLQQIKHSPRYLNKLEAIFLQKVNNIEKMINSQIAVANKKKEFAEEYNQLVPKLKLIQQKNKQLITEIEFDISKRYKNRPVYIIGTSIFGS
;
A
#
# COMPACT_ATOMS: atom_id res chain seq x y z
N MET A 1 -69.41 -19.63 -17.89
CA MET A 1 -68.47 -18.54 -17.57
C MET A 1 -67.19 -19.01 -16.87
N GLU A 2 -67.11 -20.22 -16.31
CA GLU A 2 -65.89 -20.72 -15.63
C GLU A 2 -64.78 -21.24 -16.57
N SER A 3 -65.05 -21.42 -17.86
CA SER A 3 -64.11 -21.96 -18.85
C SER A 3 -63.10 -20.94 -19.41
N SER A 4 -63.07 -19.70 -18.90
CA SER A 4 -62.23 -18.61 -19.43
C SER A 4 -61.12 -18.12 -18.49
N ILE A 5 -61.07 -18.57 -17.25
CA ILE A 5 -60.06 -18.10 -16.27
C ILE A 5 -58.80 -18.95 -16.45
N PRO A 6 -57.57 -18.42 -16.53
CA PRO A 6 -56.36 -19.25 -16.59
C PRO A 6 -56.13 -20.08 -15.31
N ILE A 7 -55.37 -21.17 -15.39
CA ILE A 7 -54.88 -21.90 -14.21
C ILE A 7 -53.52 -21.32 -13.84
N GLU A 8 -53.43 -20.69 -12.67
CA GLU A 8 -52.16 -20.18 -12.16
C GLU A 8 -51.62 -21.11 -11.08
N ILE A 9 -50.35 -21.48 -11.19
CA ILE A 9 -49.68 -22.39 -10.27
C ILE A 9 -48.38 -21.74 -9.83
N HIS A 10 -48.21 -21.53 -8.52
CA HIS A 10 -46.95 -21.03 -8.00
C HIS A 10 -45.86 -22.11 -8.15
N ALA A 11 -44.73 -21.79 -8.78
CA ALA A 11 -43.71 -22.78 -9.12
C ALA A 11 -43.23 -23.61 -7.92
N GLN A 12 -43.03 -23.00 -6.75
CA GLN A 12 -42.57 -23.72 -5.55
C GLN A 12 -43.58 -24.75 -4.99
N LYS A 13 -44.86 -24.63 -5.37
CA LYS A 13 -45.96 -25.53 -4.98
C LYS A 13 -46.34 -26.49 -6.10
N LEU A 14 -45.61 -26.50 -7.23
CA LEU A 14 -45.96 -27.26 -8.43
C LEU A 14 -46.03 -28.77 -8.16
N SER A 15 -45.04 -29.33 -7.45
CA SER A 15 -45.04 -30.75 -7.08
C SER A 15 -46.23 -31.10 -6.18
N GLU A 16 -46.52 -30.28 -5.16
CA GLU A 16 -47.69 -30.46 -4.27
C GLU A 16 -49.02 -30.35 -5.03
N TRP A 17 -49.10 -29.41 -5.97
CA TRP A 17 -50.26 -29.18 -6.82
C TRP A 17 -50.58 -30.39 -7.70
N LEU A 18 -49.56 -31.03 -8.27
CA LEU A 18 -49.72 -32.26 -9.06
C LEU A 18 -50.22 -33.42 -8.20
N MET A 19 -49.62 -33.58 -7.02
CA MET A 19 -49.92 -34.68 -6.10
C MET A 19 -51.34 -34.58 -5.53
N SER A 20 -51.76 -33.38 -5.10
CA SER A 20 -53.10 -33.13 -4.56
C SER A 20 -54.21 -33.40 -5.57
N ARG A 21 -53.94 -33.24 -6.87
CA ARG A 21 -54.88 -33.48 -7.97
C ARG A 21 -54.78 -34.88 -8.58
N LYS A 22 -53.94 -35.75 -8.01
CA LYS A 22 -53.70 -37.12 -8.49
C LYS A 22 -53.21 -37.19 -9.94
N HIS A 23 -52.49 -36.17 -10.41
CA HIS A 23 -51.85 -36.20 -11.74
C HIS A 23 -50.65 -37.15 -11.77
N CYS A 24 -49.99 -37.35 -10.62
CA CYS A 24 -48.87 -38.26 -10.44
C CYS A 24 -49.06 -39.09 -9.15
N LYS A 25 -48.46 -40.29 -9.09
CA LYS A 25 -48.49 -41.14 -7.89
C LYS A 25 -47.41 -40.74 -6.88
N LYS A 26 -47.62 -41.01 -5.59
CA LYS A 26 -46.72 -40.58 -4.50
C LYS A 26 -45.37 -41.27 -4.54
N ASP A 27 -45.33 -42.48 -5.08
CA ASP A 27 -44.18 -43.36 -5.22
C ASP A 27 -43.43 -43.16 -6.55
N TRP A 28 -43.68 -42.08 -7.30
CA TRP A 28 -43.04 -41.83 -8.60
C TRP A 28 -41.50 -41.89 -8.53
N HIS A 29 -40.90 -41.44 -7.41
CA HIS A 29 -39.45 -41.49 -7.19
C HIS A 29 -38.87 -42.92 -7.31
N THR A 30 -39.63 -43.95 -6.92
CA THR A 30 -39.18 -45.35 -6.99
C THR A 30 -38.99 -45.82 -8.43
N HIS A 31 -39.62 -45.14 -9.40
CA HIS A 31 -39.54 -45.46 -10.82
C HIS A 31 -38.38 -44.76 -11.53
N ILE A 32 -37.74 -43.78 -10.89
CA ILE A 32 -36.68 -42.96 -11.51
C ILE A 32 -35.40 -43.76 -11.68
N GLN A 33 -34.96 -44.48 -10.64
CA GLN A 33 -33.70 -45.24 -10.69
C GLN A 33 -33.67 -46.27 -11.84
N PRO A 34 -34.70 -47.11 -12.04
CA PRO A 34 -34.75 -48.02 -13.20
C PRO A 34 -34.71 -47.31 -14.55
N ILE A 35 -35.36 -46.15 -14.67
CA ILE A 35 -35.36 -45.35 -15.90
C ILE A 35 -33.94 -44.81 -16.16
N ARG A 36 -33.26 -44.33 -15.12
CA ARG A 36 -31.87 -43.81 -15.20
C ARG A 36 -30.89 -44.87 -15.66
N GLU A 37 -31.01 -46.10 -15.16
CA GLU A 37 -30.18 -47.23 -15.58
C GLU A 37 -30.36 -47.54 -17.07
N LYS A 38 -31.60 -47.53 -17.56
CA LYS A 38 -31.89 -47.70 -18.99
C LYS A 38 -31.37 -46.56 -19.86
N ILE A 39 -31.51 -45.31 -19.41
CA ILE A 39 -30.93 -44.14 -20.09
C ILE A 39 -29.42 -44.30 -20.21
N ASN A 40 -28.72 -44.65 -19.13
CA ASN A 40 -27.27 -44.82 -19.14
C ASN A 40 -26.79 -45.93 -20.08
N ALA A 41 -27.55 -47.03 -20.17
CA ALA A 41 -27.30 -48.10 -21.12
C ALA A 41 -27.55 -47.64 -22.57
N ALA A 42 -28.68 -46.97 -22.83
CA ALA A 42 -29.06 -46.52 -24.17
C ALA A 42 -28.07 -45.48 -24.72
N ILE A 43 -27.55 -44.58 -23.91
CA ILE A 43 -26.59 -43.53 -24.32
C ILE A 43 -25.29 -44.09 -24.92
N GLN A 44 -24.91 -45.33 -24.58
CA GLN A 44 -23.72 -45.96 -25.16
C GLN A 44 -23.86 -46.25 -26.66
N ASP A 45 -25.08 -46.30 -27.17
CA ASP A 45 -25.39 -46.57 -28.58
C ASP A 45 -26.15 -45.39 -29.21
N MET A 46 -25.46 -44.28 -29.47
CA MET A 46 -26.03 -43.08 -30.14
C MET A 46 -25.48 -42.89 -31.57
N PRO A 47 -26.30 -42.37 -32.51
CA PRO A 47 -25.78 -41.93 -33.81
C PRO A 47 -24.96 -40.63 -33.66
N GLU A 48 -24.07 -40.39 -34.60
CA GLU A 48 -23.39 -39.09 -34.73
C GLU A 48 -24.39 -38.01 -35.16
N ASN A 49 -24.94 -37.29 -34.19
CA ASN A 49 -25.84 -36.17 -34.43
C ASN A 49 -25.52 -35.02 -33.46
N LYS A 50 -25.28 -33.82 -34.01
CA LYS A 50 -24.89 -32.64 -33.23
C LYS A 50 -25.93 -32.23 -32.19
N GLU A 51 -27.22 -32.37 -32.51
CA GLU A 51 -28.32 -32.05 -31.59
C GLU A 51 -28.41 -33.07 -30.46
N ILE A 52 -28.24 -34.36 -30.76
CA ILE A 52 -28.17 -35.42 -29.74
C ILE A 52 -26.97 -35.19 -28.81
N VAL A 53 -25.78 -34.89 -29.35
CA VAL A 53 -24.59 -34.56 -28.55
C VAL A 53 -24.86 -33.36 -27.63
N GLN A 54 -25.56 -32.33 -28.12
CA GLN A 54 -25.94 -31.18 -27.32
C GLN A 54 -26.93 -31.53 -26.20
N LEU A 55 -27.96 -32.33 -26.48
CA LEU A 55 -28.95 -32.79 -25.50
C LEU A 55 -28.33 -33.66 -24.40
N LEU A 56 -27.33 -34.47 -24.77
CA LEU A 56 -26.60 -35.35 -23.85
C LEU A 56 -25.45 -34.63 -23.11
N SER A 57 -25.05 -33.44 -23.55
CA SER A 57 -23.94 -32.71 -22.95
C SER A 57 -24.28 -32.13 -21.57
N GLY A 58 -23.46 -32.50 -20.58
CA GLY A 58 -23.23 -31.77 -19.32
C GLY A 58 -24.45 -31.55 -18.41
N THR A 59 -25.58 -32.23 -18.62
CA THR A 59 -26.80 -31.99 -17.84
C THR A 59 -27.63 -33.25 -17.60
N TYR A 60 -28.54 -33.15 -16.62
CA TYR A 60 -29.51 -34.17 -16.27
C TYR A 60 -30.49 -34.42 -17.42
N ILE A 61 -30.49 -35.62 -17.99
CA ILE A 61 -31.31 -36.00 -19.14
C ILE A 61 -32.73 -36.28 -18.66
N ASN A 62 -33.68 -35.38 -18.90
CA ASN A 62 -35.07 -35.59 -18.51
C ASN A 62 -35.89 -36.25 -19.64
N TYR A 63 -37.14 -36.57 -19.36
CA TYR A 63 -38.06 -37.14 -20.34
C TYR A 63 -38.17 -36.33 -21.64
N PHE A 64 -38.21 -35.00 -21.57
CA PHE A 64 -38.37 -34.17 -22.77
C PHE A 64 -37.16 -34.29 -23.70
N TYR A 65 -35.97 -34.48 -23.14
CA TYR A 65 -34.77 -34.78 -23.93
C TYR A 65 -34.86 -36.18 -24.54
N CYS A 66 -35.31 -37.18 -23.77
CA CYS A 66 -35.54 -38.54 -24.29
C CYS A 66 -36.52 -38.51 -25.47
N LYS A 67 -37.62 -37.75 -25.34
CA LYS A 67 -38.61 -37.58 -26.39
C LYS A 67 -38.02 -36.90 -27.63
N ARG A 68 -37.21 -35.85 -27.46
CA ARG A 68 -36.53 -35.19 -28.58
C ARG A 68 -35.55 -36.11 -29.28
N ILE A 69 -34.81 -36.94 -28.53
CA ILE A 69 -33.93 -37.96 -29.09
C ILE A 69 -34.75 -38.96 -29.93
N ILE A 70 -35.89 -39.44 -29.43
CA ILE A 70 -36.78 -40.32 -30.20
C ILE A 70 -37.28 -39.66 -31.49
N GLU A 71 -37.64 -38.37 -31.44
CA GLU A 71 -38.04 -37.61 -32.64
C GLU A 71 -36.91 -37.55 -33.67
N ILE A 72 -35.69 -37.23 -33.24
CA ILE A 72 -34.51 -37.22 -34.12
C ILE A 72 -34.26 -38.61 -34.71
N LEU A 73 -34.29 -39.66 -33.88
CA LEU A 73 -34.09 -41.04 -34.33
C LEU A 73 -35.16 -41.47 -35.35
N LYS A 74 -36.41 -41.00 -35.21
CA LYS A 74 -37.48 -41.26 -36.19
C LYS A 74 -37.20 -40.63 -37.55
N GLU A 75 -36.55 -39.47 -37.56
CA GLU A 75 -36.14 -38.77 -38.78
C GLU A 75 -34.88 -39.40 -39.40
N THR A 76 -33.90 -39.79 -38.58
CA THR A 76 -32.59 -40.28 -39.05
C THR A 76 -32.56 -41.77 -39.36
N GLU A 77 -33.44 -42.60 -38.76
CA GLU A 77 -33.48 -44.06 -38.95
C GLU A 77 -34.76 -44.53 -39.67
N ALA A 78 -35.41 -43.62 -40.42
CA ALA A 78 -36.70 -43.84 -41.06
C ALA A 78 -36.76 -45.07 -41.99
N ASP A 79 -35.61 -45.48 -42.55
CA ASP A 79 -35.48 -46.60 -43.50
C ASP A 79 -35.40 -47.99 -42.83
N THR A 80 -35.39 -48.07 -41.50
CA THR A 80 -35.30 -49.35 -40.74
C THR A 80 -36.65 -49.92 -40.30
N LYS A 81 -37.75 -49.50 -40.94
CA LYS A 81 -39.11 -49.96 -40.61
C LYS A 81 -39.36 -51.36 -41.18
N ASN A 82 -39.67 -52.32 -40.32
CA ASN A 82 -40.11 -53.65 -40.75
C ASN A 82 -41.51 -53.58 -41.39
N LEU A 83 -41.88 -54.58 -42.21
CA LEU A 83 -43.14 -54.70 -42.99
C LEU A 83 -44.45 -54.56 -42.19
N PHE A 84 -44.39 -54.46 -40.85
CA PHE A 84 -45.53 -54.23 -39.95
C PHE A 84 -45.47 -52.86 -39.24
N GLY A 85 -44.65 -51.92 -39.70
CA GLY A 85 -44.60 -50.54 -39.17
C GLY A 85 -43.89 -50.39 -37.83
N SER A 86 -43.22 -51.43 -37.33
CA SER A 86 -42.40 -51.38 -36.12
C SER A 86 -40.96 -50.96 -36.45
N TYR A 87 -40.41 -50.00 -35.70
CA TYR A 87 -39.02 -49.58 -35.82
C TYR A 87 -38.08 -50.74 -35.43
N GLY A 88 -37.12 -51.07 -36.31
CA GLY A 88 -36.33 -52.30 -36.20
C GLY A 88 -35.11 -52.22 -35.28
N SER A 89 -34.47 -51.04 -35.16
CA SER A 89 -33.19 -50.88 -34.45
C SER A 89 -33.31 -51.09 -32.95
N GLN A 90 -32.30 -51.72 -32.34
CA GLN A 90 -32.26 -51.93 -30.88
C GLN A 90 -32.27 -50.59 -30.13
N ARG A 91 -31.47 -49.63 -30.61
CA ARG A 91 -31.47 -48.24 -30.15
C ARG A 91 -32.87 -47.62 -30.06
N MET A 92 -33.67 -47.67 -31.13
CA MET A 92 -35.02 -47.10 -31.10
C MET A 92 -35.91 -47.84 -30.09
N LYS A 93 -35.80 -49.17 -29.98
CA LYS A 93 -36.55 -49.94 -28.98
C LYS A 93 -36.20 -49.54 -27.56
N ASP A 94 -34.92 -49.31 -27.27
CA ASP A 94 -34.44 -48.92 -25.94
C ASP A 94 -34.99 -47.54 -25.55
N TRP A 95 -34.95 -46.55 -26.45
CA TRP A 95 -35.52 -45.22 -26.20
C TRP A 95 -37.05 -45.24 -26.09
N LEU A 96 -37.76 -46.02 -26.91
CA LEU A 96 -39.22 -46.18 -26.77
C LEU A 96 -39.60 -46.88 -25.46
N GLU A 97 -38.78 -47.81 -24.95
CA GLU A 97 -39.00 -48.41 -23.65
C GLU A 97 -38.82 -47.38 -22.52
N ILE A 98 -37.79 -46.54 -22.60
CA ILE A 98 -37.59 -45.42 -21.67
C ILE A 98 -38.80 -44.47 -21.69
N GLU A 99 -39.29 -44.09 -22.88
CA GLU A 99 -40.49 -43.26 -23.03
C GLU A 99 -41.71 -43.92 -22.36
N LYS A 100 -41.92 -45.22 -22.57
CA LYS A 100 -43.03 -45.97 -21.98
C LYS A 100 -42.95 -45.99 -20.45
N LEU A 101 -41.77 -46.17 -19.87
CA LEU A 101 -41.58 -46.15 -18.41
C LEU A 101 -41.87 -44.77 -17.82
N TYR A 102 -41.45 -43.71 -18.51
CA TYR A 102 -41.74 -42.34 -18.12
C TYR A 102 -43.24 -41.99 -18.19
N LEU A 103 -43.93 -42.44 -19.23
CA LEU A 103 -45.36 -42.22 -19.44
C LEU A 103 -46.22 -42.98 -18.43
N LYS A 104 -45.76 -44.15 -17.96
CA LYS A 104 -46.45 -44.91 -16.92
C LYS A 104 -46.60 -44.04 -15.68
N ASP A 105 -47.84 -43.91 -15.19
CA ASP A 105 -48.19 -43.13 -13.99
C ASP A 105 -47.72 -41.66 -14.01
N ASN A 106 -47.46 -41.10 -15.20
CA ASN A 106 -46.98 -39.74 -15.43
C ASN A 106 -45.69 -39.39 -14.66
N VAL A 107 -44.75 -40.33 -14.55
CA VAL A 107 -43.47 -40.14 -13.85
C VAL A 107 -42.68 -38.96 -14.44
N TYR A 108 -42.73 -38.78 -15.77
CA TYR A 108 -42.04 -37.66 -16.43
C TYR A 108 -42.47 -36.29 -15.91
N LEU A 109 -43.77 -36.10 -15.67
CA LEU A 109 -44.33 -34.83 -15.26
C LEU A 109 -43.95 -34.53 -13.80
N ALA A 110 -43.93 -35.56 -12.95
CA ALA A 110 -43.48 -35.45 -11.57
C ALA A 110 -41.99 -35.08 -11.49
N GLU A 111 -41.13 -35.76 -12.25
CA GLU A 111 -39.69 -35.50 -12.30
C GLU A 111 -39.39 -34.09 -12.85
N ALA A 112 -40.06 -33.67 -13.92
CA ALA A 112 -39.90 -32.34 -14.50
C ALA A 112 -40.28 -31.23 -13.52
N CYS A 113 -41.41 -31.39 -12.81
CA CYS A 113 -41.86 -30.41 -11.83
C CYS A 113 -40.95 -30.37 -10.61
N ASP A 114 -40.48 -31.53 -10.13
CA ASP A 114 -39.53 -31.60 -9.03
C ASP A 114 -38.19 -30.94 -9.41
N LEU A 115 -37.62 -31.26 -10.57
CA LEU A 115 -36.41 -30.63 -11.09
C LEU A 115 -36.53 -29.10 -11.15
N LEU A 116 -37.66 -28.59 -11.67
CA LEU A 116 -37.93 -27.16 -11.71
C LEU A 116 -37.97 -26.55 -10.31
N VAL A 117 -38.66 -27.20 -9.36
CA VAL A 117 -38.76 -26.77 -7.96
C VAL A 117 -37.38 -26.75 -7.29
N GLN A 118 -36.55 -27.79 -7.48
CA GLN A 118 -35.19 -27.85 -6.93
C GLN A 118 -34.30 -26.74 -7.49
N ASN A 119 -34.38 -26.48 -8.80
CA ASN A 119 -33.61 -25.41 -9.43
C ASN A 119 -33.98 -24.04 -8.87
N ILE A 120 -35.27 -23.79 -8.66
CA ILE A 120 -35.79 -22.53 -8.12
C ILE A 120 -35.45 -22.36 -6.64
N LYS A 121 -35.60 -23.42 -5.83
CA LYS A 121 -35.41 -23.34 -4.37
C LYS A 121 -33.96 -23.35 -3.94
N TYR A 122 -33.10 -24.09 -4.63
CA TYR A 122 -31.74 -24.35 -4.16
C TYR A 122 -30.66 -23.93 -5.16
N HIS A 123 -30.69 -24.41 -6.40
CA HIS A 123 -29.56 -24.19 -7.32
C HIS A 123 -29.38 -22.73 -7.76
N ILE A 124 -30.45 -22.07 -8.21
CA ILE A 124 -30.39 -20.65 -8.63
C ILE A 124 -29.96 -19.75 -7.46
N PRO A 125 -30.54 -19.85 -6.25
CA PRO A 125 -30.10 -19.05 -5.11
C PRO A 125 -28.63 -19.25 -4.74
N VAL A 126 -28.14 -20.49 -4.75
CA VAL A 126 -26.73 -20.80 -4.44
C VAL A 126 -25.79 -20.15 -5.45
N ILE A 127 -26.06 -20.31 -6.76
CA ILE A 127 -25.23 -19.70 -7.81
C ILE A 127 -25.30 -18.17 -7.73
N LYS A 128 -26.49 -17.58 -7.52
CA LYS A 128 -26.63 -16.13 -7.32
C LYS A 128 -25.79 -15.65 -6.13
N LYS A 129 -25.82 -16.37 -5.00
CA LYS A 129 -25.02 -16.04 -3.82
C LYS A 129 -23.52 -16.10 -4.11
N GLN A 130 -23.06 -17.09 -4.86
CA GLN A 130 -21.66 -17.19 -5.29
C GLN A 130 -21.26 -16.04 -6.20
N ILE A 131 -22.11 -15.68 -7.18
CA ILE A 131 -21.90 -14.51 -8.05
C ILE A 131 -21.76 -13.23 -7.22
N THR A 132 -22.68 -12.98 -6.29
CA THR A 132 -22.63 -11.80 -5.41
C THR A 132 -21.35 -11.79 -4.57
N LYS A 133 -20.93 -12.94 -4.03
CA LYS A 133 -19.68 -13.07 -3.26
C LYS A 133 -18.45 -12.77 -4.12
N ALA A 134 -18.42 -13.27 -5.35
CA ALA A 134 -17.33 -12.99 -6.29
C ALA A 134 -17.29 -11.51 -6.69
N GLN A 135 -18.45 -10.87 -6.88
CA GLN A 135 -18.54 -9.44 -7.15
C GLN A 135 -18.07 -8.58 -5.97
N SER A 136 -18.57 -8.85 -4.75
CA SER A 136 -18.14 -8.11 -3.56
C SER A 136 -16.65 -8.32 -3.28
N GLY A 137 -16.15 -9.55 -3.49
CA GLY A 137 -14.72 -9.87 -3.37
C GLY A 137 -13.85 -9.06 -4.33
N GLN A 138 -14.30 -8.84 -5.57
CA GLN A 138 -13.61 -7.95 -6.53
C GLN A 138 -13.60 -6.50 -6.05
N THR A 139 -14.74 -5.97 -5.60
CA THR A 139 -14.84 -4.60 -5.08
C THR A 139 -13.96 -4.37 -3.85
N ASP A 140 -13.88 -5.34 -2.94
CA ASP A 140 -13.01 -5.26 -1.77
C ASP A 140 -11.53 -5.32 -2.15
N CYS A 141 -11.18 -6.11 -3.16
CA CYS A 141 -9.82 -6.10 -3.71
C CYS A 141 -9.48 -4.75 -4.35
N ASP A 142 -10.41 -4.13 -5.08
CA ASP A 142 -10.21 -2.81 -5.68
C ASP A 142 -9.92 -1.73 -4.63
N LYS A 143 -10.70 -1.69 -3.56
CA LYS A 143 -10.45 -0.78 -2.43
C LYS A 143 -9.06 -1.00 -1.83
N LYS A 144 -8.69 -2.26 -1.55
CA LYS A 144 -7.35 -2.58 -1.01
C LYS A 144 -6.21 -2.19 -1.96
N ILE A 145 -6.39 -2.36 -3.27
CA ILE A 145 -5.38 -1.94 -4.26
C ILE A 145 -5.22 -0.42 -4.24
N GLU A 146 -6.33 0.32 -4.13
CA GLU A 146 -6.30 1.78 -4.02
C GLU A 146 -5.61 2.23 -2.72
N ASP A 147 -5.93 1.60 -1.59
CA ASP A 147 -5.29 1.88 -0.30
C ASP A 147 -3.79 1.63 -0.36
N TYR A 148 -3.34 0.47 -0.86
CA TYR A 148 -1.92 0.21 -1.07
C TYR A 148 -1.27 1.21 -2.03
N THR A 149 -1.97 1.64 -3.08
CA THR A 149 -1.45 2.65 -4.01
C THR A 149 -1.15 3.96 -3.29
N LYS A 150 -2.09 4.43 -2.47
CA LYS A 150 -1.94 5.65 -1.67
C LYS A 150 -0.79 5.50 -0.66
N SER A 151 -0.74 4.40 0.08
CA SER A 151 0.34 4.14 1.05
C SER A 151 1.71 4.08 0.37
N ILE A 152 1.83 3.39 -0.76
CA ILE A 152 3.08 3.32 -1.54
C ILE A 152 3.51 4.71 -2.00
N GLN A 153 2.57 5.55 -2.47
CA GLN A 153 2.87 6.92 -2.88
C GLN A 153 3.38 7.77 -1.71
N THR A 154 2.77 7.66 -0.54
CA THR A 154 3.24 8.35 0.68
C THR A 154 4.65 7.89 1.05
N CYS A 155 4.89 6.59 1.17
CA CYS A 155 6.23 6.07 1.51
C CYS A 155 7.29 6.46 0.47
N LYS A 156 6.95 6.50 -0.82
CA LYS A 156 7.85 6.98 -1.87
C LYS A 156 8.18 8.46 -1.71
N LYS A 157 7.21 9.31 -1.39
CA LYS A 157 7.46 10.74 -1.09
C LYS A 157 8.37 10.90 0.11
N ASP A 158 8.16 10.14 1.17
CA ASP A 158 9.02 10.18 2.37
C ASP A 158 10.46 9.78 2.04
N LEU A 159 10.63 8.72 1.23
CA LEU A 159 11.94 8.28 0.76
C LEU A 159 12.60 9.36 -0.12
N GLU A 160 11.84 10.03 -0.99
CA GLU A 160 12.34 11.12 -1.83
C GLU A 160 12.74 12.35 -1.00
N THR A 161 11.97 12.69 0.04
CA THR A 161 12.32 13.76 0.98
C THR A 161 13.64 13.45 1.69
N LEU A 162 13.81 12.21 2.16
CA LEU A 162 15.06 11.78 2.79
C LEU A 162 16.23 11.83 1.78
N ARG A 163 16.03 11.35 0.54
CA ARG A 163 17.04 11.47 -0.53
C ARG A 163 17.41 12.92 -0.81
N LYS A 164 16.44 13.86 -0.81
CA LYS A 164 16.69 15.30 -1.01
C LYS A 164 17.47 15.92 0.14
N GLN A 165 17.10 15.60 1.38
CA GLN A 165 17.80 16.07 2.59
C GLN A 165 19.29 15.74 2.54
N PHE A 166 19.63 14.53 2.09
CA PHE A 166 21.02 14.10 1.97
C PHE A 166 21.62 14.26 0.56
N SER A 167 20.86 14.84 -0.37
CA SER A 167 21.19 15.01 -1.80
C SER A 167 21.80 13.74 -2.44
N ILE A 168 21.22 12.58 -2.13
CA ILE A 168 21.71 11.28 -2.59
C ILE A 168 21.06 10.93 -3.93
N ALA A 169 21.84 10.31 -4.82
CA ALA A 169 21.36 9.77 -6.08
C ALA A 169 20.33 8.63 -5.87
N GLU A 170 19.62 8.22 -6.91
CA GLU A 170 18.54 7.22 -6.78
C GLU A 170 18.99 5.81 -6.36
N ASP A 171 20.30 5.52 -6.39
CA ASP A 171 20.85 4.21 -6.08
C ASP A 171 20.90 3.96 -4.56
N ASN A 172 20.21 2.90 -4.12
CA ASN A 172 20.09 2.52 -2.72
C ASN A 172 21.41 1.96 -2.14
N TYR A 173 22.25 1.33 -2.96
CA TYR A 173 23.46 0.64 -2.50
C TYR A 173 24.62 1.61 -2.20
N SER A 174 24.53 2.84 -2.69
CA SER A 174 25.54 3.87 -2.49
C SER A 174 25.26 4.77 -1.28
N PHE A 175 24.14 4.59 -0.56
CA PHE A 175 23.70 5.49 0.50
C PHE A 175 24.81 5.83 1.52
N LYS A 176 25.44 4.82 2.13
CA LYS A 176 26.57 5.01 3.05
C LYS A 176 27.76 5.71 2.40
N ARG A 177 28.16 5.23 1.21
CA ARG A 177 29.33 5.75 0.49
C ARG A 177 29.17 7.22 0.13
N THR A 178 28.01 7.60 -0.40
CA THR A 178 27.70 8.99 -0.76
C THR A 178 27.75 9.89 0.47
N LEU A 179 27.20 9.47 1.61
CA LEU A 179 27.26 10.26 2.84
C LEU A 179 28.69 10.49 3.34
N ILE A 180 29.55 9.47 3.23
CA ILE A 180 30.97 9.57 3.62
C ILE A 180 31.74 10.49 2.68
N GLU A 181 31.53 10.38 1.35
CA GLU A 181 32.16 11.27 0.37
C GLU A 181 31.80 12.75 0.62
N ARG A 182 30.58 13.01 1.09
CA ARG A 182 30.10 14.35 1.45
C ARG A 182 30.69 14.90 2.76
N LEU A 183 31.36 14.11 3.60
CA LEU A 183 32.07 14.64 4.76
C LEU A 183 33.14 15.67 4.38
N SER A 184 33.68 15.56 3.15
CA SER A 184 34.60 16.57 2.59
C SER A 184 33.96 17.95 2.38
N GLU A 185 32.62 18.04 2.31
CA GLU A 185 31.90 19.31 2.21
C GLU A 185 31.94 20.12 3.51
N LEU A 186 32.03 19.46 4.67
CA LEU A 186 32.13 20.15 5.96
C LEU A 186 33.33 21.10 5.99
N GLN A 187 34.47 20.65 5.49
CA GLN A 187 35.68 21.47 5.41
C GLN A 187 35.45 22.74 4.57
N LYS A 188 34.79 22.60 3.40
CA LYS A 188 34.46 23.74 2.53
C LYS A 188 33.50 24.72 3.22
N VAL A 189 32.53 24.21 3.97
CA VAL A 189 31.61 25.05 4.76
C VAL A 189 32.37 25.82 5.83
N TYR A 190 33.30 25.19 6.54
CA TYR A 190 34.12 25.87 7.54
C TYR A 190 35.04 26.93 6.93
N GLU A 191 35.65 26.64 5.79
CA GLU A 191 36.48 27.62 5.04
C GLU A 191 35.65 28.85 4.61
N ASP A 192 34.43 28.62 4.12
CA ASP A 192 33.51 29.67 3.71
C ASP A 192 32.98 30.50 4.91
N VAL A 193 32.62 29.84 6.01
CA VAL A 193 32.29 30.50 7.28
C VAL A 193 33.46 31.37 7.74
N MET A 194 34.70 30.87 7.68
CA MET A 194 35.88 31.64 8.05
C MET A 194 36.12 32.85 7.16
N CYS A 195 35.77 32.80 5.87
CA CYS A 195 35.80 33.98 5.00
C CYS A 195 34.85 35.08 5.50
N HIS A 196 33.67 34.71 6.01
CA HIS A 196 32.74 35.66 6.60
C HIS A 196 33.16 36.13 7.99
N VAL A 197 33.71 35.25 8.83
CA VAL A 197 34.19 35.59 10.18
C VAL A 197 35.25 36.70 10.11
N LYS A 198 36.16 36.66 9.12
CA LYS A 198 37.17 37.73 8.92
C LYS A 198 36.54 39.13 8.77
N ASN A 199 35.33 39.21 8.21
CA ASN A 199 34.62 40.48 8.02
C ASN A 199 33.95 40.99 9.31
N LEU A 200 33.86 40.16 10.36
CA LEU A 200 33.35 40.57 11.68
C LEU A 200 34.36 41.34 12.51
N LYS A 201 35.61 41.52 12.05
CA LYS A 201 36.66 42.21 12.80
C LYS A 201 36.23 43.61 13.25
N LYS A 202 35.56 44.37 12.37
CA LYS A 202 35.05 45.71 12.69
C LYS A 202 33.97 45.66 13.78
N SER A 203 33.04 44.71 13.66
CA SER A 203 31.97 44.47 14.64
C SER A 203 32.52 44.05 16.01
N TYR A 204 33.52 43.18 16.04
CA TYR A 204 34.20 42.75 17.25
C TYR A 204 34.92 43.91 17.95
N ILE A 205 35.65 44.74 17.21
CA ILE A 205 36.32 45.93 17.76
C ILE A 205 35.28 46.90 18.35
N TYR A 206 34.14 47.08 17.67
CA TYR A 206 33.06 47.92 18.17
C TYR A 206 32.48 47.39 19.48
N PHE A 207 32.16 46.09 19.53
CA PHE A 207 31.67 45.42 20.74
C PHE A 207 32.66 45.53 21.90
N SER A 208 33.90 45.11 21.71
CA SER A 208 34.94 45.13 22.76
C SER A 208 35.21 46.55 23.29
N SER A 209 35.29 47.54 22.40
CA SER A 209 35.46 48.94 22.79
C SER A 209 34.28 49.46 23.60
N PHE A 210 33.06 49.05 23.24
CA PHE A 210 31.85 49.42 23.96
C PHE A 210 31.81 48.80 25.36
N VAL A 211 32.06 47.50 25.47
CA VAL A 211 32.04 46.77 26.75
C VAL A 211 33.10 47.30 27.70
N SER A 212 34.34 47.49 27.21
CA SER A 212 35.44 48.05 28.02
C SER A 212 35.09 49.45 28.58
N LYS A 213 34.44 50.30 27.77
CA LYS A 213 34.01 51.64 28.20
C LYS A 213 32.88 51.62 29.22
N VAL A 214 31.89 50.73 29.06
CA VAL A 214 30.68 50.73 29.88
C VAL A 214 30.82 49.92 31.16
N GLN A 215 31.47 48.76 31.10
CA GLN A 215 31.59 47.84 32.23
C GLN A 215 32.94 47.92 32.95
N GLY A 216 33.97 48.51 32.32
CA GLY A 216 35.34 48.54 32.87
C GLY A 216 35.99 47.16 32.94
N THR A 217 35.44 46.18 32.21
CA THR A 217 35.90 44.79 32.14
C THR A 217 36.23 44.41 30.70
N ASP A 218 37.19 43.49 30.53
CA ASP A 218 37.55 42.91 29.23
C ASP A 218 36.72 41.65 28.95
N ILE A 219 35.39 41.73 29.07
CA ILE A 219 34.54 40.62 28.61
C ILE A 219 34.65 40.57 27.09
N ASN A 220 35.24 39.49 26.59
CA ASN A 220 35.51 39.29 25.18
C ASN A 220 34.79 38.03 24.68
N LEU A 221 34.37 38.10 23.42
CA LEU A 221 33.87 36.96 22.64
C LEU A 221 35.07 36.04 22.35
N ILE A 222 35.39 35.13 23.28
CA ILE A 222 36.69 34.45 23.38
C ILE A 222 36.98 33.62 22.12
N VAL A 223 36.00 32.85 21.66
CA VAL A 223 36.18 31.96 20.51
C VAL A 223 36.18 32.77 19.22
N LEU A 224 35.32 33.78 19.10
CA LEU A 224 35.35 34.72 17.97
C LEU A 224 36.69 35.47 17.89
N GLN A 225 37.23 35.95 19.02
CA GLN A 225 38.52 36.62 19.10
C GLN A 225 39.64 35.69 18.63
N TYR A 226 39.62 34.44 19.11
CA TYR A 226 40.59 33.44 18.70
C TYR A 226 40.51 33.18 17.18
N LEU A 227 39.31 32.93 16.65
CA LEU A 227 39.09 32.67 15.22
C LEU A 227 39.53 33.85 14.33
N LEU A 228 39.33 35.09 14.79
CA LEU A 228 39.79 36.30 14.08
C LEU A 228 41.32 36.41 14.02
N ASN A 229 42.02 35.95 15.06
CA ASN A 229 43.47 36.08 15.18
C ASN A 229 44.23 34.90 14.56
N ASN A 230 43.76 33.68 14.82
CA ASN A 230 44.48 32.44 14.52
C ASN A 230 43.81 31.61 13.42
N GLY A 231 42.54 31.87 13.11
CA GLY A 231 41.75 31.07 12.17
C GLY A 231 41.16 29.80 12.78
N ASN A 232 40.57 28.94 11.94
CA ASN A 232 39.98 27.66 12.36
C ASN A 232 41.07 26.58 12.55
N THR A 233 41.81 26.69 13.64
CA THR A 233 42.86 25.74 14.04
C THR A 233 42.29 24.51 14.74
N THR A 234 43.15 23.58 15.14
CA THR A 234 42.77 22.41 15.96
C THR A 234 42.38 22.84 17.39
N TYR A 235 41.49 22.07 18.03
CA TYR A 235 41.14 22.29 19.42
C TYR A 235 42.36 22.15 20.35
N TYR A 236 43.32 21.30 19.98
CA TYR A 236 44.63 21.24 20.63
C TYR A 236 45.33 22.61 20.65
N GLU A 237 45.47 23.25 19.48
CA GLU A 237 46.13 24.57 19.35
C GLU A 237 45.37 25.67 20.08
N TYR A 238 44.05 25.53 20.22
CA TYR A 238 43.22 26.42 21.03
C TYR A 238 43.50 26.29 22.54
N LEU A 239 43.66 25.05 23.04
CA LEU A 239 43.90 24.78 24.46
C LEU A 239 45.33 25.12 24.91
N TYR A 240 46.32 24.71 24.13
CA TYR A 240 47.73 24.76 24.53
C TYR A 240 48.50 25.93 23.91
N GLY A 241 47.95 26.63 22.92
CA GLY A 241 48.59 27.76 22.25
C GLY A 241 49.75 27.39 21.32
N GLU A 242 50.02 26.09 21.13
CA GLU A 242 51.07 25.56 20.26
C GLU A 242 50.49 24.57 19.25
N LYS A 243 51.11 24.51 18.06
CA LYS A 243 50.68 23.59 17.00
C LYS A 243 51.01 22.14 17.35
N PRO A 244 50.07 21.19 17.17
CA PRO A 244 50.36 19.79 17.38
C PRO A 244 51.41 19.31 16.37
N SER A 245 52.31 18.46 16.83
CA SER A 245 53.36 17.84 16.00
C SER A 245 52.80 16.74 15.07
N LYS A 246 51.65 16.15 15.41
CA LYS A 246 50.89 15.21 14.57
C LYS A 246 49.40 15.28 14.92
N ILE A 247 48.54 15.17 13.90
CA ILE A 247 47.07 15.10 14.05
C ILE A 247 46.64 13.67 13.70
N GLU A 248 45.95 13.00 14.62
CA GLU A 248 45.35 11.68 14.39
C GLU A 248 43.82 11.81 14.35
N GLU A 249 43.27 11.93 13.15
CA GLU A 249 41.83 12.00 12.94
C GLU A 249 41.17 10.62 13.11
N ALA A 250 39.98 10.59 13.72
CA ALA A 250 39.18 9.38 13.83
C ALA A 250 38.71 8.93 12.43
N VAL A 251 39.25 7.81 11.94
CA VAL A 251 38.84 7.23 10.67
C VAL A 251 37.50 6.53 10.87
N ILE A 252 36.47 6.95 10.12
CA ILE A 252 35.21 6.21 10.04
C ILE A 252 35.46 4.99 9.16
N THR A 253 35.76 3.86 9.79
CA THR A 253 35.88 2.58 9.10
C THR A 253 34.49 2.07 8.73
N VAL A 254 34.22 1.93 7.42
CA VAL A 254 33.01 1.26 6.94
C VAL A 254 33.17 -0.23 7.17
N GLU A 255 32.68 -0.73 8.30
CA GLU A 255 32.46 -2.17 8.43
C GLU A 255 31.23 -2.54 7.61
N GLU A 256 31.43 -3.16 6.45
CA GLU A 256 30.39 -3.82 5.66
C GLU A 256 29.89 -5.07 6.42
N ASN A 257 29.08 -4.87 7.45
CA ASN A 257 28.39 -5.98 8.11
C ASN A 257 27.09 -6.30 7.36
N ILE A 258 27.22 -7.13 6.32
CA ILE A 258 26.12 -7.94 5.80
C ILE A 258 25.86 -9.04 6.82
N LYS A 259 24.94 -8.82 7.77
CA LYS A 259 24.26 -9.92 8.46
C LYS A 259 22.78 -9.60 8.64
N ASP A 260 21.98 -10.38 7.91
CA ASP A 260 20.58 -10.66 8.22
C ASP A 260 20.45 -10.97 9.71
N THR A 261 19.72 -10.13 10.43
CA THR A 261 19.10 -10.53 11.69
C THR A 261 17.63 -10.22 11.61
N SER A 262 16.88 -11.24 11.18
CA SER A 262 15.53 -11.49 11.62
C SER A 262 15.52 -11.55 13.15
N ALA A 263 15.01 -10.51 13.80
CA ALA A 263 14.61 -10.57 15.19
C ALA A 263 13.29 -9.81 15.32
N ASP A 264 12.26 -10.57 15.71
CA ASP A 264 10.94 -10.07 16.06
C ASP A 264 11.08 -9.04 17.19
N GLU A 265 10.91 -7.78 16.87
CA GLU A 265 10.52 -6.75 17.83
C GLU A 265 9.11 -6.31 17.44
N GLU A 266 8.16 -6.52 18.36
CA GLU A 266 6.77 -6.07 18.23
C GLU A 266 6.74 -4.59 17.87
N ILE A 267 6.39 -4.30 16.62
CA ILE A 267 6.23 -2.95 16.10
C ILE A 267 4.94 -2.38 16.67
N ASP A 268 5.07 -1.34 17.48
CA ASP A 268 3.98 -0.49 17.98
C ASP A 268 3.29 0.23 16.81
N TRP A 269 2.00 -0.04 16.64
CA TRP A 269 1.14 0.49 15.56
C TRP A 269 0.38 1.75 16.02
N GLY A 270 1.08 2.72 16.60
CA GLY A 270 0.48 3.94 17.16
C GLY A 270 0.61 5.20 16.27
N ASN A 271 -0.53 5.68 15.79
CA ASN A 271 -0.83 7.04 15.28
C ASN A 271 -0.15 7.56 14.00
N LEU A 272 -0.83 7.29 12.88
CA LEU A 272 -0.72 7.97 11.59
C LEU A 272 -1.78 9.08 11.47
N ASP A 273 -1.76 10.10 12.33
CA ASP A 273 -2.62 11.28 12.16
C ASP A 273 -1.99 12.53 12.83
N ASP A 274 -0.91 13.06 12.23
CA ASP A 274 -0.63 14.51 12.22
C ASP A 274 0.39 14.84 11.10
N PRO A 275 0.07 15.67 10.10
CA PRO A 275 1.02 16.10 9.08
C PRO A 275 1.85 17.33 9.48
N SER A 276 1.90 17.69 10.78
CA SER A 276 2.54 18.93 11.22
C SER A 276 3.40 18.80 12.47
N GLU A 277 4.42 17.95 12.44
CA GLU A 277 5.55 18.09 13.37
C GLU A 277 6.86 18.05 12.58
N ASP A 278 7.63 19.14 12.70
CA ASP A 278 9.06 19.13 12.41
C ASP A 278 9.65 17.89 13.07
N ILE A 279 10.32 17.04 12.28
CA ILE A 279 10.91 15.81 12.79
C ILE A 279 12.08 16.20 13.70
N ASP A 280 11.77 16.37 14.98
CA ASP A 280 12.75 16.43 16.05
C ASP A 280 13.32 15.03 16.21
N TYR A 281 14.50 14.82 15.62
CA TYR A 281 15.27 13.60 15.78
C TYR A 281 15.89 13.58 17.19
N GLY A 282 15.03 13.49 18.22
CA GLY A 282 15.33 13.54 19.65
C GLY A 282 16.42 12.55 20.06
N ILE A 283 17.66 12.92 19.78
CA ILE A 283 18.88 12.27 20.23
C ILE A 283 19.57 13.32 21.08
N SER A 284 19.28 13.28 22.38
CA SER A 284 20.12 13.96 23.37
C SER A 284 21.53 13.41 23.23
N LEU A 285 22.49 14.30 22.97
CA LEU A 285 23.92 14.00 22.86
C LEU A 285 24.53 13.48 24.17
N GLU A 286 23.77 13.49 25.26
CA GLU A 286 24.23 13.10 26.60
C GLU A 286 24.64 11.62 26.70
N GLU A 287 24.22 10.77 25.76
CA GLU A 287 24.51 9.32 25.80
C GLU A 287 25.50 8.86 24.71
N SER A 288 26.22 9.79 24.08
CA SER A 288 27.40 9.41 23.29
C SER A 288 28.50 8.99 24.26
N GLY A 289 28.78 7.69 24.31
CA GLY A 289 29.85 7.08 25.11
C GLY A 289 31.23 7.65 24.78
N ILE A 290 31.52 8.80 25.38
CA ILE A 290 32.83 9.44 25.42
C ILE A 290 33.66 8.64 26.41
N VAL A 291 34.55 7.80 25.90
CA VAL A 291 35.63 7.26 26.72
C VAL A 291 36.57 8.42 27.00
N VAL A 292 36.49 8.97 28.20
CA VAL A 292 37.49 9.88 28.76
C VAL A 292 38.75 9.03 28.98
N GLU A 293 39.59 8.89 27.96
CA GLU A 293 40.93 8.39 28.17
C GLU A 293 41.69 9.43 28.99
N SER A 294 42.16 8.99 30.16
CA SER A 294 43.03 9.74 31.06
C SER A 294 44.21 10.37 30.30
N PRO A 295 44.68 11.57 30.69
CA PRO A 295 45.69 12.32 29.94
C PRO A 295 46.99 11.49 29.87
N GLN A 296 47.24 10.89 28.70
CA GLN A 296 48.52 10.25 28.42
C GLN A 296 49.50 11.29 27.90
N VAL A 297 50.68 11.24 28.49
CA VAL A 297 51.78 12.21 28.43
C VAL A 297 52.54 12.10 27.11
N ASP A 298 51.85 12.34 25.99
CA ASP A 298 52.47 12.70 24.71
C ASP A 298 51.87 14.05 24.30
N GLY A 299 52.26 15.11 25.04
CA GLY A 299 51.78 16.48 24.89
C GLY A 299 52.24 17.17 23.59
N SER A 300 52.21 16.45 22.48
CA SER A 300 52.48 16.97 21.16
C SER A 300 51.61 16.36 20.06
N VAL A 301 50.75 15.36 20.35
CA VAL A 301 49.90 14.70 19.35
C VAL A 301 48.43 14.99 19.65
N ALA A 302 47.73 15.64 18.72
CA ALA A 302 46.29 15.89 18.83
C ALA A 302 45.52 14.62 18.45
N LYS A 303 44.73 14.07 19.38
CA LYS A 303 43.91 12.87 19.18
C LYS A 303 42.46 13.11 19.55
N GLY A 304 41.53 12.38 18.93
CA GLY A 304 40.11 12.44 19.26
C GLY A 304 39.54 13.86 19.15
N ASN A 305 38.97 14.38 20.25
CA ASN A 305 38.39 15.73 20.28
C ASN A 305 39.42 16.85 20.07
N GLU A 306 40.69 16.63 20.43
CA GLU A 306 41.75 17.62 20.27
C GLU A 306 42.21 17.76 18.81
N ALA A 307 41.99 16.73 17.99
CA ALA A 307 42.30 16.72 16.56
C ALA A 307 41.28 17.52 15.72
N LEU A 308 40.07 17.74 16.24
CA LEU A 308 39.00 18.45 15.55
C LEU A 308 39.32 19.95 15.44
N SER A 309 38.84 20.61 14.38
CA SER A 309 38.95 22.07 14.28
C SER A 309 37.96 22.77 15.22
N ILE A 310 38.21 24.04 15.57
CA ILE A 310 37.34 24.83 16.45
C ILE A 310 35.87 24.85 15.99
N LEU A 311 35.61 24.98 14.68
CA LEU A 311 34.25 24.97 14.13
C LEU A 311 33.61 23.57 14.00
N ASP A 312 34.38 22.51 14.23
CA ASP A 312 33.95 21.11 14.11
C ASP A 312 33.79 20.43 15.48
N ASN A 313 34.60 20.84 16.46
CA ASN A 313 34.47 20.44 17.85
C ASN A 313 33.16 21.01 18.43
N TYR A 314 32.34 20.14 19.01
CA TYR A 314 31.01 20.49 19.52
C TYR A 314 31.02 21.61 20.56
N GLN A 315 31.97 21.57 21.50
CA GLN A 315 32.06 22.53 22.59
C GLN A 315 32.40 23.92 22.04
N THR A 316 33.52 24.05 21.34
CA THR A 316 33.96 25.35 20.82
C THR A 316 33.05 25.90 19.74
N ARG A 317 32.37 25.04 18.97
CA ARG A 317 31.35 25.48 18.02
C ARG A 317 30.14 26.09 18.73
N ASN A 318 29.69 25.51 19.84
CA ASN A 318 28.59 26.07 20.62
C ASN A 318 29.01 27.39 21.28
N ASP A 319 30.22 27.45 21.82
CA ASP A 319 30.78 28.68 22.39
C ASP A 319 30.90 29.77 21.31
N PHE A 320 31.34 29.42 20.10
CA PHE A 320 31.34 30.33 18.95
C PHE A 320 29.93 30.81 18.56
N ILE A 321 28.94 29.92 18.56
CA ILE A 321 27.54 30.30 18.26
C ILE A 321 27.03 31.27 19.33
N ASN A 322 27.35 31.04 20.60
CA ASN A 322 27.00 31.94 21.70
C ASN A 322 27.67 33.31 21.51
N ASP A 323 28.96 33.35 21.17
CA ASP A 323 29.69 34.59 20.86
C ASP A 323 29.02 35.37 19.72
N ILE A 324 28.60 34.67 18.66
CA ILE A 324 27.92 35.27 17.51
C ILE A 324 26.53 35.80 17.88
N LEU A 325 25.77 35.08 18.74
CA LEU A 325 24.46 35.51 19.23
C LEU A 325 24.57 36.74 20.15
N GLU A 326 25.62 36.82 20.96
CA GLU A 326 25.90 37.97 21.80
C GLU A 326 26.22 39.20 20.94
N LEU A 327 27.08 39.04 19.93
CA LEU A 327 27.40 40.12 18.98
C LEU A 327 26.17 40.57 18.18
N GLU A 328 25.33 39.64 17.74
CA GLU A 328 24.06 39.93 17.07
C GLU A 328 23.12 40.74 17.96
N SER A 329 22.97 40.33 19.22
CA SER A 329 22.11 41.00 20.20
C SER A 329 22.58 42.43 20.45
N PHE A 330 23.90 42.62 20.59
CA PHE A 330 24.51 43.93 20.72
C PHE A 330 24.22 44.83 19.50
N LEU A 331 24.44 44.34 18.28
CA LEU A 331 24.21 45.14 17.08
C LEU A 331 22.72 45.46 16.87
N ASN A 332 21.82 44.54 17.18
CA ASN A 332 20.37 44.78 17.15
C ASN A 332 19.97 45.88 18.15
N MET A 333 20.51 45.83 19.38
CA MET A 333 20.28 46.86 20.37
C MET A 333 20.77 48.24 19.88
N ARG A 334 21.98 48.31 19.29
CA ARG A 334 22.51 49.56 18.72
C ARG A 334 21.67 50.09 17.57
N LEU A 335 21.17 49.21 16.71
CA LEU A 335 20.31 49.58 15.59
C LEU A 335 18.97 50.17 16.06
N LEU A 336 18.40 49.63 17.15
CA LEU A 336 17.18 50.14 17.77
C LEU A 336 17.41 51.49 18.43
N GLU A 337 18.51 51.67 19.16
CA GLU A 337 18.88 52.96 19.76
C GLU A 337 19.03 54.06 18.71
N LEU A 338 19.70 53.78 17.59
CA LEU A 338 19.87 54.73 16.47
C LEU A 338 18.56 55.01 15.72
N SER A 339 17.51 54.21 15.93
CA SER A 339 16.20 54.42 15.32
C SER A 339 15.24 55.20 16.23
N ASN A 340 15.56 55.33 17.52
CA ASN A 340 14.78 56.06 18.50
C ASN A 340 15.52 57.36 18.91
N ASP A 341 15.09 58.50 18.38
CA ASP A 341 15.68 59.84 18.67
C ASP A 341 15.66 60.26 20.15
N THR A 342 15.06 59.47 21.04
CA THR A 342 14.78 59.84 22.45
C THR A 342 15.77 59.28 23.49
N ASN A 343 16.67 58.34 23.15
CA ASN A 343 17.55 57.69 24.13
C ASN A 343 19.01 58.14 24.05
N SER A 344 19.22 59.46 24.01
CA SER A 344 20.54 60.10 24.07
C SER A 344 21.19 60.08 25.48
N LEU A 345 20.85 59.13 26.35
CA LEU A 345 21.43 59.05 27.72
C LEU A 345 22.63 58.07 27.77
N LEU A 346 22.58 56.96 27.02
CA LEU A 346 23.70 56.01 26.89
C LEU A 346 24.78 56.48 25.90
N SER A 347 24.38 57.26 24.89
CA SER A 347 25.32 57.91 23.95
C SER A 347 26.21 58.94 24.64
N VAL A 348 25.68 59.64 25.65
CA VAL A 348 26.41 60.67 26.42
C VAL A 348 27.41 60.05 27.39
N GLN A 349 27.16 58.86 27.94
CA GLN A 349 28.10 58.14 28.80
C GLN A 349 29.22 57.42 28.03
N SER A 350 29.00 57.10 26.76
CA SER A 350 29.93 56.27 25.95
C SER A 350 31.05 57.05 25.25
N GLY A 351 31.17 58.37 25.49
CA GLY A 351 32.28 59.18 24.97
C GLY A 351 32.41 59.12 23.44
N GLY A 352 31.48 59.78 22.74
CA GLY A 352 31.71 60.58 21.53
C GLY A 352 32.33 60.02 20.24
N GLU A 353 32.88 58.80 20.16
CA GLU A 353 33.76 58.46 19.00
C GLU A 353 33.48 57.16 18.24
N ILE A 354 32.48 56.35 18.59
CA ILE A 354 32.15 55.15 17.79
C ILE A 354 30.68 55.17 17.35
N ASN A 355 30.37 56.11 16.46
CA ASN A 355 29.08 56.14 15.77
C ASN A 355 29.22 55.43 14.42
N GLU A 356 29.11 54.10 14.43
CA GLU A 356 28.87 53.34 13.20
C GLU A 356 27.52 53.77 12.62
N SER A 357 27.45 53.96 11.30
CA SER A 357 26.21 54.39 10.67
C SER A 357 25.19 53.25 10.64
N LYS A 358 23.89 53.60 10.62
CA LYS A 358 22.79 52.62 10.48
C LYS A 358 23.02 51.60 9.35
N PRO A 359 23.43 51.97 8.11
CA PRO A 359 23.72 50.99 7.07
C PRO A 359 24.93 50.09 7.37
N GLU A 360 25.94 50.59 8.09
CA GLU A 360 27.08 49.76 8.49
C GLU A 360 26.66 48.68 9.50
N LEU A 361 25.86 49.03 10.50
CA LEU A 361 25.34 48.04 11.48
C LEU A 361 24.46 46.98 10.82
N VAL A 362 23.64 47.36 9.84
CA VAL A 362 22.85 46.41 9.05
C VAL A 362 23.76 45.46 8.29
N SER A 363 24.81 45.96 7.61
CA SER A 363 25.74 45.08 6.90
C SER A 363 26.50 44.12 7.83
N MET A 364 26.86 44.55 9.03
CA MET A 364 27.44 43.68 10.06
C MET A 364 26.48 42.57 10.50
N LEU A 365 25.20 42.92 10.73
CA LEU A 365 24.16 41.95 11.07
C LEU A 365 23.90 40.94 9.95
N ASP A 366 23.95 41.36 8.69
CA ASP A 366 23.74 40.47 7.55
C ASP A 366 24.86 39.42 7.44
N ILE A 367 26.11 39.78 7.76
CA ILE A 367 27.22 38.82 7.84
C ILE A 367 26.98 37.80 8.95
N ILE A 368 26.52 38.24 10.13
CA ILE A 368 26.20 37.34 11.26
C ILE A 368 25.08 36.37 10.89
N LYS A 369 24.00 36.87 10.28
CA LYS A 369 22.88 36.03 9.81
C LYS A 369 23.36 35.00 8.80
N LEU A 370 24.23 35.38 7.87
CA LEU A 370 24.80 34.48 6.88
C LEU A 370 25.66 33.37 7.52
N ILE A 371 26.51 33.71 8.49
CA ILE A 371 27.30 32.73 9.25
C ILE A 371 26.38 31.76 9.99
N LYS A 372 25.37 32.27 10.70
CA LYS A 372 24.38 31.45 11.40
C LYS A 372 23.62 30.54 10.46
N GLN A 373 23.22 31.02 9.28
CA GLN A 373 22.52 30.24 8.27
C GLN A 373 23.40 29.07 7.78
N LYS A 374 24.67 29.33 7.47
CA LYS A 374 25.62 28.30 6.99
C LYS A 374 25.91 27.26 8.08
N LEU A 375 26.10 27.67 9.33
CA LEU A 375 26.38 26.75 10.43
C LEU A 375 25.15 25.96 10.88
N ASN A 376 23.94 26.52 10.76
CA ASN A 376 22.70 25.85 11.14
C ASN A 376 22.02 25.09 9.99
N ASP A 377 22.67 24.99 8.84
CA ASP A 377 22.17 24.19 7.73
C ASP A 377 21.95 22.73 8.21
N PRO A 378 20.77 22.13 7.96
CA PRO A 378 20.43 20.80 8.45
C PRO A 378 21.37 19.73 7.92
N VAL A 379 21.86 19.87 6.68
CA VAL A 379 22.80 18.92 6.08
C VAL A 379 24.14 18.98 6.80
N VAL A 380 24.62 20.19 7.12
CA VAL A 380 25.86 20.38 7.89
C VAL A 380 25.75 19.71 9.28
N LYS A 381 24.61 19.89 9.97
CA LYS A 381 24.38 19.23 11.26
C LYS A 381 24.40 17.70 11.14
N HIS A 382 23.75 17.13 10.14
CA HIS A 382 23.77 15.68 9.91
C HIS A 382 25.15 15.16 9.55
N LEU A 383 25.88 15.85 8.67
CA LEU A 383 27.25 15.46 8.30
C LEU A 383 28.18 15.51 9.52
N GLN A 384 28.02 16.49 10.42
CA GLN A 384 28.75 16.53 11.70
C GLN A 384 28.40 15.32 12.58
N GLN A 385 27.12 14.97 12.70
CA GLN A 385 26.71 13.78 13.46
C GLN A 385 27.28 12.49 12.86
N ILE A 386 27.34 12.38 11.53
CA ILE A 386 27.98 11.26 10.83
C ILE A 386 29.48 11.24 11.13
N LYS A 387 30.14 12.41 11.12
CA LYS A 387 31.58 12.53 11.41
C LYS A 387 31.94 12.03 12.80
N HIS A 388 31.13 12.41 13.79
CA HIS A 388 31.40 12.16 15.21
C HIS A 388 30.80 10.85 15.75
N SER A 389 29.87 10.22 15.02
CA SER A 389 29.21 8.99 15.45
C SER A 389 28.96 8.00 14.29
N PRO A 390 29.80 6.95 14.15
CA PRO A 390 29.54 5.86 13.20
C PRO A 390 28.20 5.15 13.45
N ARG A 391 27.72 5.13 14.71
CA ARG A 391 26.40 4.57 15.07
C ARG A 391 25.26 5.35 14.43
N TYR A 392 25.40 6.67 14.32
CA TYR A 392 24.40 7.52 13.68
C TYR A 392 24.24 7.18 12.20
N LEU A 393 25.35 6.97 11.48
CA LEU A 393 25.34 6.54 10.07
C LEU A 393 24.64 5.19 9.88
N ASN A 394 24.94 4.21 10.74
CA ASN A 394 24.28 2.91 10.69
C ASN A 394 22.77 3.00 10.98
N LYS A 395 22.35 3.85 11.93
CA LYS A 395 20.93 4.09 12.22
C LYS A 395 20.21 4.74 11.03
N LEU A 396 20.82 5.74 10.39
CA LEU A 396 20.28 6.37 9.19
C LEU A 396 20.12 5.38 8.03
N GLU A 397 21.13 4.54 7.80
CA GLU A 397 21.04 3.49 6.78
C GLU A 397 19.93 2.48 7.09
N ALA A 398 19.82 2.03 8.34
CA ALA A 398 18.76 1.11 8.74
C ALA A 398 17.36 1.70 8.47
N ILE A 399 17.14 2.97 8.81
CA ILE A 399 15.89 3.69 8.52
C ILE A 399 15.64 3.77 7.00
N PHE A 400 16.67 4.07 6.22
CA PHE A 400 16.57 4.15 4.76
C PHE A 400 16.19 2.80 4.15
N LEU A 401 16.91 1.72 4.50
CA LEU A 401 16.64 0.37 4.04
C LEU A 401 15.26 -0.12 4.49
N GLN A 402 14.85 0.20 5.72
CA GLN A 402 13.52 -0.11 6.22
C GLN A 402 12.43 0.54 5.37
N LYS A 403 12.58 1.83 5.01
CA LYS A 403 11.63 2.53 4.12
C LYS A 403 11.56 1.88 2.73
N VAL A 404 12.71 1.52 2.14
CA VAL A 404 12.77 0.80 0.85
C VAL A 404 12.06 -0.56 0.95
N ASN A 405 12.40 -1.36 1.96
CA ASN A 405 11.82 -2.68 2.19
C ASN A 405 10.30 -2.62 2.42
N ASN A 406 9.81 -1.58 3.12
CA ASN A 406 8.38 -1.39 3.34
C ASN A 406 7.64 -1.12 2.02
N ILE A 407 8.22 -0.31 1.13
CA ILE A 407 7.64 -0.06 -0.20
C ILE A 407 7.57 -1.37 -1.00
N GLU A 408 8.64 -2.17 -1.02
CA GLU A 408 8.65 -3.45 -1.72
C GLU A 408 7.62 -4.44 -1.16
N LYS A 409 7.51 -4.55 0.17
CA LYS A 409 6.49 -5.38 0.84
C LYS A 409 5.07 -4.95 0.48
N MET A 410 4.80 -3.63 0.43
CA MET A 410 3.50 -3.10 0.03
C MET A 410 3.20 -3.39 -1.44
N ILE A 411 4.18 -3.25 -2.34
CA ILE A 411 4.04 -3.59 -3.76
C ILE A 411 3.72 -5.09 -3.92
N ASN A 412 4.44 -5.97 -3.23
CA ASN A 412 4.19 -7.41 -3.26
C ASN A 412 2.79 -7.76 -2.74
N SER A 413 2.35 -7.09 -1.67
CA SER A 413 1.00 -7.26 -1.12
C SER A 413 -0.08 -6.77 -2.10
N GLN A 414 0.16 -5.65 -2.79
CA GLN A 414 -0.73 -5.14 -3.83
C GLN A 414 -0.85 -6.12 -5.00
N ILE A 415 0.27 -6.70 -5.47
CA ILE A 415 0.27 -7.72 -6.52
C ILE A 415 -0.52 -8.96 -6.08
N ALA A 416 -0.36 -9.41 -4.84
CA ALA A 416 -1.12 -10.54 -4.30
C ALA A 416 -2.64 -10.27 -4.29
N VAL A 417 -3.06 -9.07 -3.89
CA VAL A 417 -4.48 -8.67 -3.97
C VAL A 417 -4.96 -8.59 -5.41
N ALA A 418 -4.15 -8.10 -6.35
CA ALA A 418 -4.49 -8.05 -7.76
C ALA A 418 -4.67 -9.46 -8.37
N ASN A 419 -3.86 -10.44 -7.95
CA ASN A 419 -4.03 -11.83 -8.35
C ASN A 419 -5.33 -12.42 -7.78
N LYS A 420 -5.61 -12.17 -6.50
CA LYS A 420 -6.88 -12.59 -5.87
C LYS A 420 -8.11 -11.97 -6.56
N LYS A 421 -8.02 -10.73 -7.03
CA LYS A 421 -9.07 -10.11 -7.85
C LYS A 421 -9.32 -10.88 -9.14
N LYS A 422 -8.26 -11.35 -9.82
CA LYS A 422 -8.38 -12.16 -11.04
C LYS A 422 -9.10 -13.49 -10.76
N GLU A 423 -8.77 -14.16 -9.65
CA GLU A 423 -9.46 -15.40 -9.24
C GLU A 423 -10.98 -15.18 -9.08
N PHE A 424 -11.40 -14.11 -8.39
CA PHE A 424 -12.82 -13.78 -8.27
C PHE A 424 -13.47 -13.42 -9.61
N ALA A 425 -12.73 -12.77 -10.51
CA ALA A 425 -13.22 -12.45 -11.85
C ALA A 425 -13.41 -13.72 -12.71
N GLU A 426 -12.51 -14.69 -12.60
CA GLU A 426 -12.63 -16.00 -13.25
C GLU A 426 -13.83 -16.78 -12.71
N GLU A 427 -14.01 -16.82 -11.38
CA GLU A 427 -15.18 -17.45 -10.75
C GLU A 427 -16.49 -16.81 -11.26
N TYR A 428 -16.55 -15.48 -11.29
CA TYR A 428 -17.69 -14.74 -11.84
C TYR A 428 -17.97 -15.10 -13.30
N ASN A 429 -16.94 -15.09 -14.14
CA ASN A 429 -17.05 -15.39 -15.57
C ASN A 429 -17.48 -16.83 -15.85
N GLN A 430 -17.21 -17.77 -14.94
CA GLN A 430 -17.69 -19.14 -15.03
C GLN A 430 -19.14 -19.30 -14.55
N LEU A 431 -19.54 -18.59 -13.50
CA LEU A 431 -20.86 -18.75 -12.88
C LEU A 431 -21.98 -18.04 -13.64
N VAL A 432 -21.72 -16.87 -14.21
CA VAL A 432 -22.75 -16.09 -14.93
C VAL A 432 -23.32 -16.84 -16.15
N PRO A 433 -22.51 -17.45 -17.04
CA PRO A 433 -23.02 -18.25 -18.15
C PRO A 433 -23.80 -19.49 -17.66
N LYS A 434 -23.32 -20.16 -16.60
CA LYS A 434 -24.02 -21.31 -16.00
C LYS A 434 -25.40 -20.93 -15.49
N LEU A 435 -25.52 -19.78 -14.80
CA LEU A 435 -26.80 -19.27 -14.33
C LEU A 435 -27.75 -18.99 -15.52
N LYS A 436 -27.26 -18.32 -16.56
CA LYS A 436 -28.05 -18.04 -17.77
C LYS A 436 -28.56 -19.32 -18.44
N LEU A 437 -27.70 -20.35 -18.55
CA LEU A 437 -28.07 -21.64 -19.12
C LEU A 437 -29.16 -22.32 -18.31
N ILE A 438 -29.04 -22.36 -16.97
CA ILE A 438 -30.06 -22.94 -16.07
C ILE A 438 -31.39 -22.19 -16.22
N GLN A 439 -31.37 -20.87 -16.28
CA GLN A 439 -32.57 -20.06 -16.49
C GLN A 439 -33.24 -20.31 -17.85
N GLN A 440 -32.45 -20.45 -18.92
CA GLN A 440 -32.97 -20.80 -20.25
C GLN A 440 -33.62 -22.19 -20.24
N LYS A 441 -32.96 -23.20 -19.67
CA LYS A 441 -33.51 -24.55 -19.55
C LYS A 441 -34.77 -24.59 -18.69
N ASN A 442 -34.82 -23.84 -17.58
CA ASN A 442 -36.02 -23.73 -16.76
C ASN A 442 -37.20 -23.10 -17.51
N LYS A 443 -36.96 -22.08 -18.35
CA LYS A 443 -38.00 -21.50 -19.20
C LYS A 443 -38.59 -22.53 -20.18
N GLN A 444 -37.73 -23.32 -20.82
CA GLN A 444 -38.17 -24.42 -21.71
C GLN A 444 -39.01 -25.44 -20.93
N LEU A 445 -38.51 -25.88 -19.77
CA LEU A 445 -39.18 -26.85 -18.92
C LEU A 445 -40.56 -26.35 -18.45
N ILE A 446 -40.68 -25.06 -18.15
CA ILE A 446 -41.97 -24.42 -17.80
C ILE A 446 -42.95 -24.51 -18.96
N THR A 447 -42.54 -24.12 -20.17
CA THR A 447 -43.39 -24.18 -21.36
C THR A 447 -43.88 -25.61 -21.62
N GLU A 448 -43.01 -26.60 -21.43
CA GLU A 448 -43.36 -28.02 -21.59
C GLU A 448 -44.35 -28.51 -20.52
N ILE A 449 -44.16 -28.13 -19.25
CA ILE A 449 -45.06 -28.47 -18.15
C ILE A 449 -46.43 -27.78 -18.33
N GLU A 450 -46.45 -26.48 -18.65
CA GLU A 450 -47.67 -25.72 -18.88
C GLU A 450 -48.51 -26.33 -20.01
N PHE A 451 -47.85 -26.70 -21.11
CA PHE A 451 -48.50 -27.37 -22.23
C PHE A 451 -49.09 -28.73 -21.85
N ASP A 452 -48.36 -29.54 -21.09
CA ASP A 452 -48.84 -30.85 -20.64
C ASP A 452 -50.05 -30.73 -19.71
N ILE A 453 -49.99 -29.82 -18.73
CA ILE A 453 -51.11 -29.56 -17.82
C ILE A 453 -52.28 -29.00 -18.62
N SER A 454 -52.07 -28.05 -19.53
CA SER A 454 -53.13 -27.44 -20.33
C SER A 454 -53.95 -28.48 -21.11
N LYS A 455 -53.28 -29.46 -21.74
CA LYS A 455 -53.95 -30.57 -22.43
C LYS A 455 -54.88 -31.37 -21.51
N ARG A 456 -54.48 -31.61 -20.26
CA ARG A 456 -55.28 -32.33 -19.27
C ARG A 456 -56.52 -31.54 -18.83
N TYR A 457 -56.55 -30.23 -19.08
CA TYR A 457 -57.65 -29.33 -18.76
C TYR A 457 -58.33 -28.74 -20.01
N LYS A 458 -58.53 -29.56 -21.06
CA LYS A 458 -59.23 -29.17 -22.30
C LYS A 458 -58.64 -27.92 -22.96
N ASN A 459 -57.30 -27.82 -22.98
CA ASN A 459 -56.54 -26.69 -23.52
C ASN A 459 -56.81 -25.35 -22.82
N ARG A 460 -57.21 -25.39 -21.55
CA ARG A 460 -57.28 -24.18 -20.71
C ARG A 460 -55.86 -23.61 -20.52
N PRO A 461 -55.65 -22.28 -20.63
CA PRO A 461 -54.35 -21.67 -20.40
C PRO A 461 -53.84 -21.98 -18.98
N VAL A 462 -52.56 -22.36 -18.87
CA VAL A 462 -51.87 -22.64 -17.61
C VAL A 462 -50.63 -21.76 -17.54
N TYR A 463 -50.42 -21.11 -16.39
CA TYR A 463 -49.25 -20.28 -16.13
C TYR A 463 -48.57 -20.69 -14.83
N ILE A 464 -47.29 -21.01 -14.91
CA ILE A 464 -46.43 -21.25 -13.76
C ILE A 464 -45.82 -19.91 -13.35
N ILE A 465 -46.28 -19.39 -12.22
CA ILE A 465 -45.94 -18.05 -11.72
C ILE A 465 -44.94 -18.10 -10.56
N GLY A 466 -44.12 -17.05 -10.43
CA GLY A 466 -43.13 -16.90 -9.36
C GLY A 466 -41.92 -16.05 -9.77
N THR A 467 -41.50 -15.12 -8.92
CA THR A 467 -40.40 -14.17 -9.20
C THR A 467 -39.04 -14.85 -9.35
N SER A 468 -38.83 -15.97 -8.63
CA SER A 468 -37.58 -16.74 -8.63
C SER A 468 -37.32 -17.50 -9.94
N ILE A 469 -38.29 -17.53 -10.85
CA ILE A 469 -38.26 -18.31 -12.09
C ILE A 469 -37.45 -17.61 -13.19
N PHE A 470 -37.66 -16.30 -13.34
CA PHE A 470 -37.21 -15.55 -14.51
C PHE A 470 -35.95 -14.73 -14.26
N GLY A 471 -35.50 -14.66 -13.01
CA GLY A 471 -34.38 -13.83 -12.58
C GLY A 471 -34.75 -12.35 -12.64
N SER A 472 -35.16 -11.79 -11.51
CA SER A 472 -34.84 -10.39 -11.23
C SER A 472 -33.36 -10.24 -10.92
#